data_AF-A0A3B9N5B7-F1
#
_entry.id   AF-A0A3B9N5B7-F1
#
_cell.length_a   1.000
_cell.length_b   1.000
_cell.length_c   1.000
_cell.angle_alpha   90.00
_cell.angle_beta   90.00
_cell.angle_gamma   90.00
#
_symmetry.space_group_name_H-M   'P 1'
#
loop_
_entity.id
_entity.type
_entity.pdbx_description
1 polymer ?
#
loop_
_entity_poly.entity_id
_entity_poly.type
_entity_poly.pdbx_seq_one_letter_code
_entity_poly.pdbx_strand_id
1 'polypeptide(L)'
;MIMFDYQKIKTKQGDWNIVKVHLDPNSDFISRAARQAKQKAKYTIQAGQNGISRSNKLKLQNQFRGMIAEIYAVELIKSWLADSKLNNWEVIRYDDVRTDNFESPTNEYDLKIQNNSIGNKVLKIESRSSVTYARNLIEGISDLDIIGPYTSQAKPKETYVDYYIRPLYNNTKEMKPEDFSDFLKNGFVDLYFVAGCSKNALLEKGIYKSMKQNSSKYRCLPIILGSDIIDFRKKIITNINS
;
A
#
# COMPACT_ATOMS: atom_id res chain seq x y z
N MET A 1 16.70 6.19 10.80
CA MET A 1 15.53 5.63 11.52
C MET A 1 14.28 6.32 11.00
N ILE A 2 13.25 5.58 10.62
CA ILE A 2 11.98 6.17 10.16
C ILE A 2 11.17 6.59 11.39
N MET A 3 10.56 7.77 11.34
CA MET A 3 9.66 8.24 12.37
C MET A 3 8.20 8.05 11.91
N PHE A 4 7.41 7.44 12.79
CA PHE A 4 5.98 7.24 12.65
C PHE A 4 5.26 8.03 13.73
N ASP A 5 4.39 8.94 13.33
CA ASP A 5 3.57 9.72 14.25
C ASP A 5 2.15 9.14 14.28
N TYR A 6 1.76 8.58 15.43
CA TYR A 6 0.44 7.98 15.62
C TYR A 6 -0.55 9.07 16.00
N GLN A 7 -1.54 9.26 15.14
CA GLN A 7 -2.52 10.31 15.28
C GLN A 7 -3.92 9.72 15.41
N LYS A 8 -4.75 10.43 16.17
CA LYS A 8 -6.17 10.15 16.27
C LYS A 8 -6.93 11.29 15.63
N ILE A 9 -7.78 10.98 14.67
CA ILE A 9 -8.64 11.96 13.99
C ILE A 9 -10.11 11.63 14.25
N LYS A 10 -10.98 12.63 14.09
CA LYS A 10 -12.43 12.43 14.14
C LYS A 10 -12.95 12.16 12.74
N THR A 11 -13.65 11.05 12.56
CA THR A 11 -14.39 10.71 11.33
C THR A 11 -15.89 10.63 11.63
N LYS A 12 -16.71 10.37 10.61
CA LYS A 12 -18.16 10.16 10.79
C LYS A 12 -18.48 8.94 11.66
N GLN A 13 -17.53 8.02 11.85
CA GLN A 13 -17.66 6.78 12.62
C GLN A 13 -17.11 6.90 14.05
N GLY A 14 -16.50 8.05 14.40
CA GLY A 14 -15.91 8.31 15.70
C GLY A 14 -14.40 8.56 15.63
N ASP A 15 -13.68 8.17 16.67
CA ASP A 15 -12.21 8.22 16.69
C ASP A 15 -11.65 7.23 15.67
N TRP A 16 -10.68 7.68 14.87
CA TRP A 16 -9.99 6.84 13.90
C TRP A 16 -8.48 7.03 14.02
N ASN A 17 -7.76 5.93 14.26
CA ASN A 17 -6.31 5.99 14.42
C ASN A 17 -5.60 5.83 13.07
N ILE A 18 -4.65 6.72 12.80
CA ILE A 18 -3.82 6.73 11.60
C ILE A 18 -2.34 6.87 11.98
N VAL A 19 -1.44 6.57 11.05
CA VAL A 19 0.00 6.84 11.20
C VAL A 19 0.45 7.79 10.12
N LYS A 20 1.01 8.94 10.50
CA LYS A 20 1.74 9.83 9.60
C LYS A 20 3.19 9.37 9.49
N VAL A 21 3.69 9.30 8.27
CA VAL A 21 5.10 8.98 7.98
C VAL A 21 5.88 10.28 7.82
N HIS A 22 7.00 10.42 8.52
CA HIS A 22 7.98 11.46 8.20
C HIS A 22 8.79 11.05 6.97
N LEU A 23 8.45 11.65 5.83
CA LEU A 23 9.18 11.48 4.58
C LEU A 23 10.38 12.42 4.57
N ASP A 24 11.58 11.86 4.47
CA ASP A 24 12.79 12.59 4.14
C ASP A 24 13.14 12.32 2.67
N PRO A 25 12.98 13.30 1.76
CA PRO A 25 13.28 13.14 0.34
C PRO A 25 14.72 12.74 0.03
N ASN A 26 15.65 12.98 0.96
CA ASN A 26 17.07 12.66 0.80
C ASN A 26 17.45 11.31 1.42
N SER A 27 16.51 10.61 2.06
CA SER A 27 16.79 9.32 2.70
C SER A 27 17.11 8.21 1.71
N ASP A 28 17.87 7.21 2.18
CA ASP A 28 18.16 5.99 1.41
C ASP A 28 16.89 5.23 1.02
N PHE A 29 15.82 5.36 1.80
CA PHE A 29 14.51 4.76 1.48
C PHE A 29 13.91 5.36 0.20
N ILE A 30 13.92 6.68 0.07
CA ILE A 30 13.44 7.38 -1.13
C ILE A 30 14.35 7.10 -2.32
N SER A 31 15.67 7.13 -2.12
CA SER A 31 16.64 6.80 -3.17
C SER A 31 16.49 5.36 -3.68
N ARG A 32 16.28 4.39 -2.78
CA ARG A 32 15.99 3.00 -3.13
C ARG A 32 14.67 2.87 -3.89
N ALA A 33 13.62 3.53 -3.42
CA ALA A 33 12.32 3.54 -4.09
C ALA A 33 12.42 4.05 -5.54
N ALA A 34 13.17 5.15 -5.74
CA ALA A 34 13.37 5.74 -7.06
C ALA A 34 14.13 4.79 -8.00
N ARG A 35 15.15 4.08 -7.49
CA ARG A 35 15.92 3.10 -8.28
C ARG A 35 15.07 1.91 -8.71
N GLN A 36 14.32 1.30 -7.78
CA GLN A 36 13.44 0.16 -8.09
C GLN A 36 12.29 0.58 -9.01
N ALA A 37 11.71 1.76 -8.80
CA ALA A 37 10.68 2.30 -9.68
C ALA A 37 11.17 2.47 -11.13
N LYS A 38 12.41 2.95 -11.33
CA LYS A 38 13.03 3.04 -12.66
C LYS A 38 13.20 1.68 -13.34
N GLN A 39 13.55 0.64 -12.58
CA GLN A 39 13.66 -0.73 -13.12
C GLN A 39 12.29 -1.29 -13.48
N LYS A 40 11.33 -1.26 -12.54
CA LYS A 40 9.96 -1.77 -12.71
C LYS A 40 9.19 -1.05 -13.82
N ALA A 41 9.42 0.24 -14.02
CA ALA A 41 8.75 1.03 -15.06
C ALA A 41 9.08 0.57 -16.49
N LYS A 42 10.23 -0.07 -16.73
CA LYS A 42 10.64 -0.59 -18.05
C LYS A 42 9.74 -1.73 -18.52
N TYR A 43 9.33 -2.59 -17.59
CA TYR A 43 8.54 -3.79 -17.86
C TYR A 43 7.04 -3.58 -17.59
N THR A 44 6.66 -2.42 -17.06
CA THR A 44 5.25 -2.05 -16.89
C THR A 44 4.63 -1.79 -18.26
N ILE A 45 3.59 -2.53 -18.64
CA ILE A 45 2.87 -2.41 -19.92
C ILE A 45 2.47 -0.94 -20.21
N GLN A 46 2.67 -0.49 -21.47
CA GLN A 46 2.29 0.86 -21.95
C GLN A 46 0.79 1.11 -21.91
N ALA A 47 -0.01 0.13 -22.32
CA ALA A 47 -1.44 0.20 -22.18
C ALA A 47 -1.82 0.32 -20.69
N GLY A 48 -2.52 1.40 -20.35
CA GLY A 48 -3.33 1.41 -19.15
C GLY A 48 -4.41 0.34 -19.23
N GLN A 49 -4.99 -0.03 -18.09
CA GLN A 49 -6.15 -0.94 -18.02
C GLN A 49 -7.37 -0.45 -18.85
N ASN A 50 -7.34 0.76 -19.41
CA ASN A 50 -8.34 1.41 -20.25
C ASN A 50 -7.92 1.54 -21.72
N GLY A 51 -6.85 0.86 -22.17
CA GLY A 51 -6.37 0.91 -23.56
C GLY A 51 -5.64 2.19 -23.95
N ILE A 52 -5.67 3.25 -23.12
CA ILE A 52 -4.90 4.48 -23.33
C ILE A 52 -3.46 4.27 -22.88
N SER A 53 -2.50 4.59 -23.75
CA SER A 53 -1.07 4.51 -23.42
C SER A 53 -0.73 5.49 -22.29
N ARG A 54 -0.12 4.98 -21.22
CA ARG A 54 0.41 5.83 -20.14
C ARG A 54 1.77 6.37 -20.55
N SER A 55 1.99 7.68 -20.36
CA SER A 55 3.32 8.27 -20.54
C SER A 55 4.34 7.52 -19.67
N ASN A 56 5.57 7.37 -20.17
CA ASN A 56 6.65 6.75 -19.39
C ASN A 56 6.89 7.51 -18.07
N LYS A 57 6.71 8.83 -18.07
CA LYS A 57 6.75 9.69 -16.88
C LYS A 57 5.68 9.27 -15.87
N LEU A 58 4.43 9.16 -16.28
CA LEU A 58 3.33 8.76 -15.40
C LEU A 58 3.54 7.36 -14.81
N LYS A 59 4.00 6.40 -15.61
CA LYS A 59 4.31 5.04 -15.11
C LYS A 59 5.38 5.09 -14.03
N LEU A 60 6.49 5.78 -14.30
CA LEU A 60 7.59 5.91 -13.37
C LEU A 60 7.12 6.50 -12.05
N GLN A 61 6.31 7.57 -12.10
CA GLN A 61 5.80 8.23 -10.90
C GLN A 61 4.80 7.34 -10.13
N ASN A 62 3.95 6.58 -10.84
CA ASN A 62 3.07 5.61 -10.20
C ASN A 62 3.85 4.50 -9.49
N GLN A 63 4.88 3.95 -10.15
CA GLN A 63 5.75 2.94 -9.54
C GLN A 63 6.51 3.51 -8.35
N PHE A 64 7.01 4.74 -8.46
CA PHE A 64 7.70 5.42 -7.37
C PHE A 64 6.81 5.60 -6.15
N ARG A 65 5.54 6.01 -6.34
CA ARG A 65 4.54 6.07 -5.26
C ARG A 65 4.27 4.71 -4.60
N GLY A 66 4.16 3.65 -5.41
CA GLY A 66 4.00 2.29 -4.91
C GLY A 66 5.17 1.86 -4.04
N MET A 67 6.39 1.99 -4.58
CA MET A 67 7.63 1.61 -3.91
C MET A 67 7.82 2.31 -2.57
N ILE A 68 7.59 3.63 -2.50
CA ILE A 68 7.65 4.37 -1.24
C ILE A 68 6.66 3.75 -0.24
N ALA A 69 5.39 3.61 -0.63
CA ALA A 69 4.35 3.11 0.27
C ALA A 69 4.67 1.70 0.81
N GLU A 70 5.15 0.79 -0.05
CA GLU A 70 5.57 -0.55 0.35
C GLU A 70 6.78 -0.53 1.29
N ILE A 71 7.81 0.28 1.01
CA ILE A 71 9.00 0.42 1.87
C ILE A 71 8.59 0.88 3.26
N TYR A 72 7.76 1.91 3.35
CA TYR A 72 7.34 2.42 4.65
C TYR A 72 6.36 1.47 5.35
N ALA A 73 5.60 0.65 4.61
CA ALA A 73 4.77 -0.40 5.19
C ALA A 73 5.62 -1.50 5.85
N VAL A 74 6.72 -1.92 5.20
CA VAL A 74 7.69 -2.86 5.79
C VAL A 74 8.18 -2.34 7.13
N GLU A 75 8.62 -1.09 7.17
CA GLU A 75 9.25 -0.50 8.35
C GLU A 75 8.24 -0.26 9.47
N LEU A 76 7.00 0.07 9.13
CA LEU A 76 5.90 0.16 10.10
C LEU A 76 5.57 -1.21 10.71
N ILE A 77 5.47 -2.26 9.90
CA ILE A 77 5.19 -3.61 10.39
C ILE A 77 6.35 -4.13 11.22
N LYS A 78 7.61 -3.89 10.80
CA LYS A 78 8.79 -4.22 11.61
C LYS A 78 8.74 -3.57 12.99
N SER A 79 8.32 -2.30 13.08
CA SER A 79 8.17 -1.63 14.37
C SER A 79 7.10 -2.31 15.22
N TRP A 80 5.98 -2.76 14.63
CA TRP A 80 4.96 -3.52 15.36
C TRP A 80 5.48 -4.86 15.90
N LEU A 81 6.27 -5.59 15.11
CA LEU A 81 6.87 -6.85 15.55
C LEU A 81 7.87 -6.62 16.69
N ALA A 82 8.72 -5.59 16.58
CA ALA A 82 9.69 -5.23 17.61
C ALA A 82 8.99 -4.84 18.93
N ASP A 83 7.99 -3.96 18.87
CA ASP A 83 7.17 -3.57 20.03
C ASP A 83 6.50 -4.78 20.70
N SER A 84 6.09 -5.78 19.90
CA SER A 84 5.47 -7.02 20.37
C SER A 84 6.47 -8.13 20.71
N LYS A 85 7.78 -7.86 20.68
CA LYS A 85 8.87 -8.81 20.97
C LYS A 85 8.86 -10.06 20.09
N LEU A 86 8.37 -9.94 18.85
CA LEU A 86 8.27 -11.04 17.87
C LEU A 86 9.56 -11.17 17.05
N ASN A 87 10.69 -11.38 17.73
CA ASN A 87 12.03 -11.32 17.14
C ASN A 87 12.34 -12.47 16.15
N ASN A 88 11.57 -13.57 16.20
CA ASN A 88 11.68 -14.69 15.25
C ASN A 88 10.84 -14.48 13.98
N TRP A 89 10.22 -13.31 13.82
CA TRP A 89 9.46 -12.95 12.63
C TRP A 89 10.19 -11.88 11.83
N GLU A 90 10.09 -11.99 10.52
CA GLU A 90 10.66 -11.02 9.59
C GLU A 90 9.64 -10.53 8.58
N VAL A 91 9.84 -9.29 8.13
CA VAL A 91 9.02 -8.66 7.09
C VAL A 91 9.86 -8.57 5.82
N ILE A 92 9.43 -9.25 4.77
CA ILE A 92 10.10 -9.28 3.47
C ILE A 92 9.24 -8.58 2.45
N ARG A 93 9.85 -7.67 1.68
CA ARG A 93 9.26 -7.09 0.48
C ARG A 93 9.83 -7.77 -0.75
N TYR A 94 8.99 -8.15 -1.69
CA TYR A 94 9.42 -8.91 -2.87
C TYR A 94 10.46 -8.15 -3.70
N ASP A 95 10.26 -6.85 -3.93
CA ASP A 95 11.18 -6.04 -4.74
C ASP A 95 12.58 -5.87 -4.11
N ASP A 96 12.79 -6.27 -2.84
CA ASP A 96 14.10 -6.34 -2.21
C ASP A 96 14.80 -7.70 -2.37
N VAL A 97 14.07 -8.77 -2.71
CA VAL A 97 14.59 -10.16 -2.77
C VAL A 97 14.36 -10.85 -4.12
N ARG A 98 13.68 -10.19 -5.07
CA ARG A 98 13.42 -10.74 -6.39
C ARG A 98 14.72 -10.93 -7.18
N THR A 99 14.79 -12.01 -7.95
CA THR A 99 15.96 -12.42 -8.75
C THR A 99 15.72 -12.35 -10.26
N ASP A 100 14.53 -11.94 -10.65
CA ASP A 100 14.03 -11.92 -12.04
C ASP A 100 14.24 -10.57 -12.74
N ASN A 101 15.08 -9.69 -12.19
CA ASN A 101 15.40 -8.37 -12.76
C ASN A 101 14.17 -7.49 -13.10
N PHE A 102 13.05 -7.66 -12.39
CA PHE A 102 11.79 -6.95 -12.65
C PHE A 102 11.04 -7.39 -13.93
N GLU A 103 11.36 -8.57 -14.47
CA GLU A 103 10.86 -9.05 -15.77
C GLU A 103 9.59 -9.92 -15.67
N SER A 104 9.40 -10.67 -14.58
CA SER A 104 8.32 -11.65 -14.47
C SER A 104 7.22 -11.24 -13.48
N PRO A 105 5.94 -11.26 -13.88
CA PRO A 105 4.82 -11.03 -12.97
C PRO A 105 4.35 -12.30 -12.23
N THR A 106 5.06 -13.43 -12.37
CA THR A 106 4.63 -14.70 -11.76
C THR A 106 5.06 -14.78 -10.29
N ASN A 107 4.13 -15.16 -9.41
CA ASN A 107 4.33 -15.32 -7.97
C ASN A 107 4.81 -14.06 -7.21
N GLU A 108 4.57 -12.86 -7.75
CA GLU A 108 4.82 -11.60 -7.05
C GLU A 108 3.95 -11.47 -5.78
N TYR A 109 4.47 -10.80 -4.77
CA TYR A 109 3.75 -10.33 -3.58
C TYR A 109 4.28 -8.96 -3.22
N ASP A 110 3.51 -8.10 -2.57
CA ASP A 110 4.07 -6.83 -2.10
C ASP A 110 4.94 -7.09 -0.86
N LEU A 111 4.33 -7.63 0.20
CA LEU A 111 5.00 -7.96 1.46
C LEU A 111 4.59 -9.36 1.96
N LYS A 112 5.48 -9.98 2.72
CA LYS A 112 5.16 -11.12 3.58
C LYS A 112 5.78 -10.96 4.97
N ILE A 113 5.07 -11.47 5.97
CA ILE A 113 5.58 -11.67 7.32
C ILE A 113 5.81 -13.17 7.47
N GLN A 114 7.03 -13.60 7.81
CA GLN A 114 7.35 -15.02 7.96
C GLN A 114 8.07 -15.32 9.26
N ASN A 115 7.79 -16.48 9.83
CA ASN A 115 8.47 -16.97 11.02
C ASN A 115 9.74 -17.73 10.60
N ASN A 116 10.87 -17.39 11.20
CA ASN A 116 12.19 -17.98 10.92
C ASN A 116 12.43 -19.28 11.72
N SER A 117 11.48 -19.71 12.55
CA SER A 117 11.49 -20.98 13.30
C SER A 117 10.63 -22.06 12.60
N ILE A 118 10.70 -23.28 13.13
CA ILE A 118 10.01 -24.46 12.57
C ILE A 118 8.49 -24.24 12.59
N GLY A 119 7.88 -24.20 11.40
CA GLY A 119 6.43 -24.00 11.22
C GLY A 119 6.03 -23.19 9.98
N ASN A 120 6.98 -22.52 9.31
CA ASN A 120 6.82 -21.82 8.01
C ASN A 120 5.49 -21.03 7.87
N LYS A 121 5.01 -20.40 8.95
CA LYS A 121 3.81 -19.56 8.86
C LYS A 121 4.18 -18.31 8.07
N VAL A 122 3.46 -18.08 6.98
CA VAL A 122 3.64 -16.92 6.09
C VAL A 122 2.32 -16.18 5.98
N LEU A 123 2.34 -14.89 6.28
CA LEU A 123 1.22 -13.98 6.07
C LEU A 123 1.58 -13.01 4.94
N LYS A 124 0.79 -12.98 3.88
CA LYS A 124 0.96 -12.05 2.76
C LYS A 124 0.14 -10.78 2.97
N ILE A 125 0.75 -9.64 2.63
CA ILE A 125 0.13 -8.32 2.76
C ILE A 125 0.25 -7.59 1.43
N GLU A 126 -0.88 -7.06 0.95
CA GLU A 126 -0.94 -6.19 -0.22
C GLU A 126 -0.95 -4.72 0.23
N SER A 127 -0.15 -3.87 -0.42
CA SER A 127 -0.05 -2.44 -0.15
C SER A 127 -0.51 -1.63 -1.35
N ARG A 128 -1.79 -1.24 -1.36
CA ARG A 128 -2.36 -0.40 -2.44
C ARG A 128 -2.43 1.05 -2.00
N SER A 129 -1.46 1.86 -2.43
CA SER A 129 -1.48 3.30 -2.17
C SER A 129 -2.46 4.07 -3.07
N SER A 130 -2.92 5.22 -2.60
CA SER A 130 -3.72 6.17 -3.40
C SER A 130 -3.42 7.60 -2.98
N VAL A 131 -3.98 8.56 -3.71
CA VAL A 131 -3.89 9.99 -3.40
C VAL A 131 -5.30 10.47 -3.06
N THR A 132 -5.46 11.38 -2.09
CA THR A 132 -6.77 11.91 -1.69
C THR A 132 -7.50 12.63 -2.83
N TYR A 133 -6.76 13.20 -3.80
CA TYR A 133 -7.23 13.92 -4.99
C TYR A 133 -8.28 14.99 -4.68
N ALA A 134 -7.86 16.25 -4.56
CA ALA A 134 -8.70 17.42 -4.27
C ALA A 134 -9.54 17.32 -2.97
N ARG A 135 -9.36 16.25 -2.20
CA ARG A 135 -9.96 16.02 -0.88
C ARG A 135 -8.93 16.24 0.19
N ASN A 136 -9.37 16.68 1.36
CA ASN A 136 -8.55 16.57 2.56
C ASN A 136 -8.45 15.11 3.02
N LEU A 137 -7.60 14.85 4.01
CA LEU A 137 -7.36 13.50 4.53
C LEU A 137 -8.62 12.84 5.10
N ILE A 138 -9.45 13.59 5.83
CA ILE A 138 -10.65 13.07 6.51
C ILE A 138 -11.71 12.66 5.47
N GLU A 139 -11.89 13.47 4.44
CA GLU A 139 -12.73 13.15 3.28
C GLU A 139 -12.19 11.92 2.55
N GLY A 140 -10.88 11.83 2.34
CA GLY A 140 -10.24 10.66 1.75
C GLY A 140 -10.51 9.38 2.53
N ILE A 141 -10.45 9.42 3.86
CA ILE A 141 -10.76 8.29 4.74
C ILE A 141 -12.26 7.93 4.68
N SER A 142 -13.13 8.92 4.55
CA SER A 142 -14.58 8.70 4.49
C SER A 142 -15.04 8.10 3.17
N ASP A 143 -14.41 8.50 2.06
CA ASP A 143 -14.93 8.24 0.71
C ASP A 143 -14.17 7.13 -0.05
N LEU A 144 -12.92 6.86 0.32
CA LEU A 144 -12.09 5.89 -0.38
C LEU A 144 -12.22 4.48 0.19
N ASP A 145 -11.83 3.51 -0.63
CA ASP A 145 -11.84 2.10 -0.29
C ASP A 145 -10.43 1.57 -0.01
N ILE A 146 -10.35 0.54 0.82
CA ILE A 146 -9.29 -0.47 0.81
C ILE A 146 -9.50 -1.34 -0.44
N ILE A 147 -8.48 -1.45 -1.27
CA ILE A 147 -8.55 -2.09 -2.59
C ILE A 147 -7.97 -3.50 -2.50
N GLY A 148 -8.81 -4.49 -2.76
CA GLY A 148 -8.44 -5.89 -2.86
C GLY A 148 -8.15 -6.34 -4.30
N PRO A 149 -8.22 -7.65 -4.56
CA PRO A 149 -7.90 -8.20 -5.86
C PRO A 149 -8.91 -7.75 -6.91
N TYR A 150 -8.47 -7.73 -8.16
CA TYR A 150 -9.31 -7.39 -9.30
C TYR A 150 -9.27 -8.45 -10.38
N THR A 151 -10.35 -8.47 -11.15
CA THR A 151 -10.42 -9.19 -12.42
C THR A 151 -10.41 -8.17 -13.55
N SER A 152 -9.60 -8.45 -14.56
CA SER A 152 -9.55 -7.71 -15.82
C SER A 152 -9.37 -8.69 -16.96
N GLN A 153 -9.61 -8.28 -18.21
CA GLN A 153 -9.37 -9.16 -19.35
C GLN A 153 -7.90 -9.61 -19.46
N ALA A 154 -6.94 -8.81 -18.97
CA ALA A 154 -5.51 -9.13 -18.97
C ALA A 154 -5.05 -9.97 -17.76
N LYS A 155 -5.81 -9.98 -16.65
CA LYS A 155 -5.54 -10.79 -15.45
C LYS A 155 -6.85 -11.45 -15.01
N PRO A 156 -7.10 -12.70 -15.41
CA PRO A 156 -8.40 -13.34 -15.22
C PRO A 156 -8.77 -13.49 -13.74
N LYS A 157 -7.79 -13.56 -12.81
CA LYS A 157 -8.05 -13.59 -11.37
C LYS A 157 -6.80 -13.29 -10.55
N GLU A 158 -6.70 -12.09 -9.94
CA GLU A 158 -5.75 -11.91 -8.84
C GLU A 158 -6.20 -12.73 -7.63
N THR A 159 -5.25 -13.34 -6.93
CA THR A 159 -5.52 -14.15 -5.73
C THR A 159 -5.71 -13.24 -4.52
N TYR A 160 -6.50 -13.71 -3.55
CA TYR A 160 -6.61 -13.04 -2.27
C TYR A 160 -5.35 -13.29 -1.43
N VAL A 161 -4.87 -12.26 -0.74
CA VAL A 161 -3.81 -12.34 0.29
C VAL A 161 -4.43 -12.23 1.69
N ASP A 162 -3.64 -12.45 2.74
CA ASP A 162 -4.14 -12.50 4.11
C ASP A 162 -4.60 -11.13 4.62
N TYR A 163 -3.88 -10.07 4.25
CA TYR A 163 -4.19 -8.70 4.67
C TYR A 163 -3.96 -7.66 3.57
N TYR A 164 -4.68 -6.55 3.68
CA TYR A 164 -4.58 -5.40 2.78
C TYR A 164 -4.33 -4.16 3.65
N ILE A 165 -3.23 -3.46 3.43
CA ILE A 165 -2.94 -2.17 4.08
C ILE A 165 -3.24 -1.02 3.12
N ARG A 166 -3.73 0.10 3.66
CA ARG A 166 -4.12 1.28 2.90
C ARG A 166 -3.25 2.50 3.23
N PRO A 167 -2.14 2.67 2.49
CA PRO A 167 -1.42 3.92 2.44
C PRO A 167 -2.19 4.97 1.62
N LEU A 168 -2.18 6.22 2.07
CA LEU A 168 -2.85 7.35 1.44
C LEU A 168 -1.93 8.56 1.44
N TYR A 169 -1.61 9.04 0.24
CA TYR A 169 -0.90 10.30 0.04
C TYR A 169 -1.88 11.46 0.13
N ASN A 170 -1.53 12.46 0.92
CA ASN A 170 -2.26 13.71 0.99
C ASN A 170 -1.35 14.83 0.50
N ASN A 171 -1.79 15.57 -0.51
CA ASN A 171 -1.01 16.67 -1.06
C ASN A 171 -1.54 17.99 -0.49
N THR A 172 -0.62 18.88 -0.11
CA THR A 172 -0.99 20.23 0.37
C THR A 172 -1.29 21.20 -0.77
N LYS A 173 -1.01 20.80 -2.02
CA LYS A 173 -1.24 21.56 -3.24
C LYS A 173 -1.81 20.67 -4.34
N GLU A 174 -2.51 21.27 -5.30
CA GLU A 174 -2.98 20.56 -6.49
C GLU A 174 -1.77 20.00 -7.26
N MET A 175 -1.78 18.68 -7.50
CA MET A 175 -0.65 17.96 -8.05
C MET A 175 -1.10 17.11 -9.23
N LYS A 176 -0.48 17.29 -10.39
CA LYS A 176 -0.62 16.33 -11.48
C LYS A 176 0.12 15.05 -11.11
N PRO A 177 -0.42 13.85 -11.40
CA PRO A 177 0.23 12.59 -11.03
C PRO A 177 1.66 12.42 -11.53
N GLU A 178 2.05 13.13 -12.60
CA GLU A 178 3.39 13.11 -13.18
C GLU A 178 4.43 13.93 -12.40
N ASP A 179 4.00 14.81 -11.50
CA ASP A 179 4.88 15.74 -10.79
C ASP A 179 5.14 15.30 -9.34
N PHE A 180 4.77 14.06 -9.02
CA PHE A 180 4.87 13.52 -7.66
C PHE A 180 6.27 13.62 -7.06
N SER A 181 7.32 13.28 -7.82
CA SER A 181 8.70 13.38 -7.32
C SER A 181 9.10 14.80 -6.92
N ASP A 182 8.63 15.80 -7.65
CA ASP A 182 8.98 17.19 -7.39
C ASP A 182 8.17 17.71 -6.19
N PHE A 183 6.90 17.32 -6.08
CA PHE A 183 6.09 17.63 -4.91
C PHE A 183 6.64 16.99 -3.63
N LEU A 184 7.12 15.75 -3.71
CA LEU A 184 7.79 15.07 -2.60
C LEU A 184 9.04 15.83 -2.15
N LYS A 185 9.93 16.19 -3.09
CA LYS A 185 11.16 16.94 -2.78
C LYS A 185 10.90 18.29 -2.14
N ASN A 186 9.81 18.96 -2.53
CA ASN A 186 9.44 20.27 -2.00
C ASN A 186 8.58 20.17 -0.72
N GLY A 187 8.37 18.97 -0.16
CA GLY A 187 7.60 18.80 1.08
C GLY A 187 6.09 19.02 0.93
N PHE A 188 5.54 18.88 -0.28
CA PHE A 188 4.11 19.06 -0.55
C PHE A 188 3.30 17.76 -0.50
N VAL A 189 3.93 16.65 -0.10
CA VAL A 189 3.31 15.32 -0.01
C VAL A 189 3.53 14.77 1.37
N ASP A 190 2.44 14.40 2.04
CA ASP A 190 2.46 13.56 3.21
C ASP A 190 2.02 12.13 2.84
N LEU A 191 2.54 11.13 3.55
CA LEU A 191 2.06 9.73 3.49
C LEU A 191 1.45 9.34 4.82
N TYR A 192 0.24 8.78 4.78
CA TYR A 192 -0.46 8.23 5.93
C TYR A 192 -0.79 6.75 5.73
N PHE A 193 -0.66 5.94 6.77
CA PHE A 193 -1.32 4.64 6.85
C PHE A 193 -2.64 4.81 7.57
N VAL A 194 -3.73 4.71 6.82
CA VAL A 194 -5.05 5.11 7.32
C VAL A 194 -5.94 3.95 7.72
N ALA A 195 -5.71 2.76 7.16
CA ALA A 195 -6.53 1.58 7.46
C ALA A 195 -5.87 0.29 6.97
N GLY A 196 -6.48 -0.83 7.35
CA GLY A 196 -6.27 -2.10 6.69
C GLY A 196 -7.43 -3.06 6.93
N CYS A 197 -7.44 -4.19 6.22
CA CYS A 197 -8.43 -5.25 6.44
C CYS A 197 -7.82 -6.63 6.25
N SER A 198 -8.41 -7.64 6.89
CA SER A 198 -8.11 -9.04 6.59
C SER A 198 -8.85 -9.49 5.34
N LYS A 199 -8.40 -10.61 4.77
CA LYS A 199 -9.11 -11.35 3.72
C LYS A 199 -10.58 -11.58 4.07
N ASN A 200 -10.87 -12.07 5.27
CA ASN A 200 -12.23 -12.40 5.69
C ASN A 200 -13.12 -11.15 5.71
N ALA A 201 -12.64 -10.03 6.25
CA ALA A 201 -13.40 -8.78 6.23
C ALA A 201 -13.71 -8.29 4.81
N LEU A 202 -12.76 -8.43 3.88
CA LEU A 202 -12.95 -8.10 2.47
C LEU A 202 -13.93 -9.06 1.76
N LEU A 203 -13.92 -10.34 2.12
CA LEU A 203 -14.86 -11.33 1.59
C LEU A 203 -16.28 -11.15 2.15
N GLU A 204 -16.43 -10.85 3.43
CA GLU A 204 -17.73 -10.70 4.09
C GLU A 204 -18.39 -9.36 3.80
N LYS A 205 -17.62 -8.26 3.89
CA LYS A 205 -18.14 -6.88 3.86
C LYS A 205 -17.78 -6.12 2.59
N GLY A 206 -16.87 -6.65 1.78
CA GLY A 206 -16.45 -5.99 0.56
C GLY A 206 -17.55 -5.97 -0.50
N ILE A 207 -17.48 -5.01 -1.39
CA ILE A 207 -18.35 -4.87 -2.56
C ILE A 207 -17.51 -4.87 -3.83
N TYR A 208 -18.09 -5.35 -4.93
CA TYR A 208 -17.44 -5.23 -6.23
C TYR A 208 -17.68 -3.84 -6.79
N LYS A 209 -16.59 -3.13 -7.10
CA LYS A 209 -16.63 -1.82 -7.76
C LYS A 209 -15.92 -1.89 -9.10
N SER A 210 -16.56 -1.34 -10.12
CA SER A 210 -15.90 -1.04 -11.39
C SER A 210 -15.08 0.23 -11.22
N MET A 211 -13.78 0.16 -11.49
CA MET A 211 -12.91 1.34 -11.46
C MET A 211 -12.28 1.57 -12.83
N LYS A 212 -11.97 2.83 -13.15
CA LYS A 212 -11.38 3.29 -14.42
C LYS A 212 -12.17 2.82 -15.66
N GLN A 213 -13.33 3.45 -15.90
CA GLN A 213 -14.14 3.26 -17.11
C GLN A 213 -14.61 1.81 -17.34
N ASN A 214 -15.01 1.10 -16.28
CA ASN A 214 -15.64 -0.23 -16.33
C ASN A 214 -14.79 -1.41 -16.87
N SER A 215 -13.48 -1.24 -17.08
CA SER A 215 -12.63 -2.31 -17.62
C SER A 215 -12.06 -3.27 -16.58
N SER A 216 -12.17 -2.95 -15.29
CA SER A 216 -11.64 -3.77 -14.20
C SER A 216 -12.61 -3.76 -13.01
N LYS A 217 -12.92 -4.95 -12.49
CA LYS A 217 -13.79 -5.14 -11.32
C LYS A 217 -12.93 -5.49 -10.12
N TYR A 218 -12.92 -4.59 -9.14
CA TYR A 218 -12.14 -4.73 -7.90
C TYR A 218 -13.06 -5.17 -6.76
N ARG A 219 -12.58 -6.06 -5.89
CA ARG A 219 -13.19 -6.25 -4.56
C ARG A 219 -12.69 -5.13 -3.66
N CYS A 220 -13.60 -4.30 -3.16
CA CYS A 220 -13.26 -3.10 -2.39
C CYS A 220 -14.02 -3.09 -1.06
N LEU A 221 -13.39 -2.56 -0.01
CA LEU A 221 -14.05 -2.33 1.28
C LEU A 221 -13.89 -0.84 1.61
N PRO A 222 -14.97 -0.07 1.84
CA PRO A 222 -14.85 1.31 2.31
C PRO A 222 -13.91 1.37 3.52
N ILE A 223 -13.00 2.34 3.55
CA ILE A 223 -11.98 2.47 4.61
C ILE A 223 -12.64 2.43 6.00
N ILE A 224 -13.75 3.16 6.15
CA ILE A 224 -14.57 3.24 7.37
C ILE A 224 -15.17 1.91 7.84
N LEU A 225 -15.26 0.89 6.97
CA LEU A 225 -15.73 -0.46 7.31
C LEU A 225 -14.58 -1.44 7.54
N GLY A 226 -13.34 -1.00 7.30
CA GLY A 226 -12.12 -1.72 7.62
C GLY A 226 -11.74 -1.58 9.09
N SER A 227 -10.46 -1.80 9.38
CA SER A 227 -9.85 -1.46 10.66
C SER A 227 -9.00 -0.22 10.49
N ASP A 228 -9.07 0.66 11.49
CA ASP A 228 -8.05 1.69 11.66
C ASP A 228 -6.66 1.06 11.89
N ILE A 229 -5.61 1.87 11.94
CA ILE A 229 -4.24 1.33 11.94
C ILE A 229 -3.90 0.54 13.22
N ILE A 230 -4.51 0.88 14.35
CA ILE A 230 -4.24 0.21 15.63
C ILE A 230 -4.96 -1.13 15.67
N ASP A 231 -6.23 -1.17 15.26
CA ASP A 231 -6.99 -2.42 15.20
C ASP A 231 -6.46 -3.35 14.11
N PHE A 232 -5.97 -2.79 13.00
CA PHE A 232 -5.29 -3.56 11.97
C PHE A 232 -4.00 -4.21 12.50
N ARG A 233 -3.17 -3.45 13.22
CA ARG A 233 -1.99 -3.98 13.93
C ARG A 233 -2.38 -5.13 14.85
N LYS A 234 -3.39 -4.96 15.71
CA LYS A 234 -3.85 -6.02 16.63
C LYS A 234 -4.19 -7.30 15.88
N LYS A 235 -4.94 -7.21 14.78
CA LYS A 235 -5.33 -8.37 13.96
C LYS A 235 -4.13 -9.13 13.38
N ILE A 236 -3.08 -8.43 12.96
CA ILE A 236 -1.85 -9.06 12.46
C ILE A 236 -1.13 -9.77 13.61
N ILE A 237 -0.93 -9.09 14.75
CA ILE A 237 -0.21 -9.62 15.91
C ILE A 237 -0.96 -10.82 16.53
N THR A 238 -2.28 -10.75 16.67
CA THR A 238 -3.09 -11.89 17.15
C THR A 238 -2.96 -13.10 16.24
N ASN A 239 -2.98 -12.92 14.92
CA ASN A 239 -2.79 -14.04 14.00
C ASN A 239 -1.37 -14.59 14.10
N ILE A 240 -0.34 -13.75 14.23
CA ILE A 240 1.03 -14.25 14.44
C ILE A 240 1.14 -15.15 15.68
N ASN A 241 0.45 -14.80 16.77
CA ASN A 241 0.49 -15.55 18.03
C ASN A 241 -0.44 -16.78 18.09
N SER A 242 -1.30 -17.00 17.10
CA SER A 242 -2.18 -18.18 17.01
C SER A 242 -1.52 -19.31 16.23
#